data_AF-A0A5C1ABM9-F1
#
_entry.id   AF-A0A5C1ABM9-F1
#
_cell.length_a   1.000
_cell.length_b   1.000
_cell.length_c   1.000
_cell.angle_alpha   90.00
_cell.angle_beta   90.00
_cell.angle_gamma   90.00
#
_symmetry.space_group_name_H-M   'P 1'
#
loop_
_entity.id
_entity.type
_entity.pdbx_description
1 polymer ?
#
loop_
_entity_poly.entity_id
_entity_poly.type
_entity_poly.pdbx_seq_one_letter_code
_entity_poly.pdbx_strand_id
1 'polypeptide(L)'
;MFTWPTILVFAAVISGGPITVAKVQMSPLAVPSLRTRPPLTADQKTHILKLIARLAEVDRPDVGYSQTLSGSAFLPVPGQVHELAWTLTHHGLDTSQSLRDLVALGPDSLPFLLDSLGDKTPTKLTFEHGGADASPIGMGCTWLSDELPRGNDLNPREARVPATLECRGKHGDHVQTYVVKVGDLCLVAIGQIVGRPYMAARYQMTSCTVINSPVEDADLRGRVRKIWASGDPTQTLYDSLWTDYRTTGVPQGPDLTGWNYGSRFQRSAALRLLYYFPEEAAPVLVARLAKLDVTKAEEGKVAFNRQGVANGGIYADELIPAVSWCKRPEVREAVRGIFRRTTEAHYFSKAVAAFDEAERDVIVKKADELLAVLTLDERKDGVQYLLLEVASDRAGSASAPLFRGQIGKSDPVSLGSMAGVLGRAKGDWPVELLRPLLDDQRQTDRVYYVRTKNWKPPVPTPLRIGGQDDGYEKVPVRVCDAAAEAMGEILPATAGKFPDEPDRTTVDQYVSRLKQKLPSK
;
A
#
# COMPACT_ATOMS: atom_id res chain seq x y z
N MET A 1 13.25 11.22 -13.79
CA MET A 1 11.98 11.80 -14.29
C MET A 1 10.99 10.63 -14.40
N PHE A 2 10.23 10.32 -13.34
CA PHE A 2 9.22 9.25 -13.40
C PHE A 2 8.04 9.77 -14.20
N THR A 3 7.92 9.39 -15.47
CA THR A 3 6.62 9.36 -16.12
C THR A 3 5.79 8.36 -15.36
N TRP A 4 5.06 8.83 -14.34
CA TRP A 4 3.84 8.17 -13.93
C TRP A 4 3.07 7.88 -15.21
N PRO A 5 2.68 6.63 -15.50
CA PRO A 5 1.80 6.40 -16.63
C PRO A 5 0.61 7.31 -16.39
N THR A 6 0.35 8.18 -17.36
CA THR A 6 -0.81 9.04 -17.44
C THR A 6 -1.96 8.32 -16.76
N ILE A 7 -2.58 8.95 -15.75
CA ILE A 7 -3.89 8.55 -15.27
C ILE A 7 -4.84 8.78 -16.46
N LEU A 8 -4.78 7.85 -17.42
CA LEU A 8 -5.84 7.56 -18.34
C LEU A 8 -6.96 7.14 -17.40
N VAL A 9 -7.87 8.08 -17.17
CA VAL A 9 -9.22 7.76 -16.76
C VAL A 9 -9.71 6.77 -17.83
N PHE A 10 -9.53 5.49 -17.57
CA PHE A 10 -10.20 4.44 -18.29
C PHE A 10 -11.68 4.59 -17.93
N ALA A 11 -12.37 5.48 -18.64
CA ALA A 11 -13.70 5.15 -19.10
C ALA A 11 -13.51 3.93 -20.02
N ALA A 12 -13.33 2.76 -19.41
CA ALA A 12 -13.47 1.52 -20.14
C ALA A 12 -14.88 1.59 -20.73
N VAL A 13 -14.95 1.79 -22.05
CA VAL A 13 -16.16 1.48 -22.80
C VAL A 13 -16.40 0.01 -22.50
N ILE A 14 -17.32 -0.26 -21.58
CA ILE A 14 -17.80 -1.60 -21.29
C ILE A 14 -18.59 -2.00 -22.54
N SER A 15 -17.88 -2.46 -23.57
CA SER A 15 -18.50 -3.18 -24.67
C SER A 15 -19.11 -4.43 -24.05
N GLY A 16 -20.44 -4.46 -24.02
CA GLY A 16 -21.28 -5.35 -23.19
C GLY A 16 -21.26 -6.83 -23.58
N GLY A 17 -20.09 -7.42 -23.80
CA GLY A 17 -19.94 -8.87 -23.75
C GLY A 17 -20.09 -9.36 -22.31
N PRO A 18 -20.75 -10.52 -22.06
CA PRO A 18 -20.77 -11.10 -20.73
C PRO A 18 -19.33 -11.34 -20.29
N ILE A 19 -18.92 -10.74 -19.17
CA ILE A 19 -17.65 -11.08 -18.53
C ILE A 19 -17.78 -12.55 -18.10
N THR A 20 -17.22 -13.45 -18.89
CA THR A 20 -17.09 -14.85 -18.51
C THR A 20 -16.24 -14.87 -17.24
N VAL A 21 -16.89 -15.12 -16.11
CA VAL A 21 -16.24 -15.22 -14.80
C VAL A 21 -15.07 -16.19 -14.97
N ALA A 22 -13.86 -15.71 -14.68
CA ALA A 22 -12.67 -16.53 -14.74
C ALA A 22 -12.96 -17.83 -13.96
N LYS A 23 -12.68 -18.98 -14.57
CA LYS A 23 -12.82 -20.25 -13.84
C LYS A 23 -11.93 -20.15 -12.61
N VAL A 24 -12.48 -20.36 -11.42
CA VAL A 24 -11.74 -20.32 -10.15
C VAL A 24 -11.49 -21.77 -9.74
N GLN A 25 -10.33 -22.07 -9.17
CA GLN A 25 -9.97 -23.40 -8.71
C GLN A 25 -9.39 -23.36 -7.29
N MET A 26 -9.40 -24.51 -6.61
CA MET A 26 -8.74 -24.67 -5.31
C MET A 26 -7.49 -25.50 -5.45
N SER A 27 -6.40 -25.04 -4.85
CA SER A 27 -5.19 -25.84 -4.64
C SER A 27 -5.49 -27.07 -3.76
N PRO A 28 -4.91 -28.26 -4.02
CA PRO A 28 -5.12 -29.46 -3.22
C PRO A 28 -4.37 -29.46 -1.87
N LEU A 29 -3.95 -28.29 -1.39
CA LEU A 29 -3.23 -28.14 -0.12
C LEU A 29 -4.01 -28.73 1.06
N ALA A 30 -3.35 -29.58 1.85
CA ALA A 30 -3.90 -30.11 3.09
C ALA A 30 -4.08 -28.98 4.11
N VAL A 31 -5.27 -28.90 4.70
CA VAL A 31 -5.59 -27.93 5.76
C VAL A 31 -5.17 -28.54 7.09
N PRO A 32 -4.27 -27.91 7.86
CA PRO A 32 -3.90 -28.39 9.19
C PRO A 32 -5.12 -28.40 10.12
N SER A 33 -5.19 -29.34 11.07
CA SER A 33 -6.24 -29.33 12.08
C SER A 33 -6.03 -28.16 13.04
N LEU A 34 -7.11 -27.42 13.30
CA LEU A 34 -7.12 -26.31 14.25
C LEU A 34 -6.98 -26.83 15.68
N ARG A 35 -6.10 -26.22 16.47
CA ARG A 35 -6.01 -26.50 17.91
C ARG A 35 -7.24 -25.96 18.63
N THR A 36 -7.76 -26.75 19.56
CA THR A 36 -8.86 -26.30 20.42
C THR A 36 -8.43 -25.08 21.24
N ARG A 37 -9.22 -24.01 21.16
CA ARG A 37 -9.05 -22.81 21.98
C ARG A 37 -9.93 -22.89 23.21
N PRO A 38 -9.48 -22.35 24.36
CA PRO A 38 -10.35 -22.22 25.52
C PRO A 38 -11.51 -21.27 25.20
N PRO A 39 -12.70 -21.49 25.77
CA PRO A 39 -13.81 -20.57 25.63
C PRO A 39 -13.49 -19.22 26.27
N LEU A 40 -14.10 -18.16 25.77
CA LEU A 40 -13.95 -16.82 26.33
C LEU A 40 -14.45 -16.74 27.77
N THR A 41 -13.60 -16.20 28.64
CA THR A 41 -13.94 -15.82 30.00
C THR A 41 -14.93 -14.65 30.03
N ALA A 42 -15.66 -14.47 31.14
CA ALA A 42 -16.59 -13.35 31.28
C ALA A 42 -15.90 -11.98 31.10
N ASP A 43 -14.70 -11.82 31.68
CA ASP A 43 -13.93 -10.57 31.58
C ASP A 43 -13.52 -10.24 30.14
N GLN A 44 -13.12 -11.24 29.37
CA GLN A 44 -12.81 -11.05 27.95
C GLN A 44 -14.05 -10.59 27.16
N LYS A 45 -15.22 -11.19 27.41
CA LYS A 45 -16.48 -10.76 26.79
C LYS A 45 -16.83 -9.32 27.16
N THR A 46 -16.71 -8.98 28.44
CA THR A 46 -16.92 -7.60 28.92
C THR A 46 -15.93 -6.62 28.30
N HIS A 47 -14.67 -7.02 28.13
CA HIS A 47 -13.66 -6.19 27.47
C HIS A 47 -14.01 -5.93 26.00
N ILE A 48 -14.41 -6.95 25.24
CA ILE A 48 -14.85 -6.81 23.84
C ILE A 48 -16.02 -5.83 23.75
N LEU A 49 -17.04 -5.99 24.60
CA LEU A 49 -18.20 -5.09 24.62
C LEU A 49 -17.81 -3.64 24.95
N LYS A 50 -16.86 -3.43 25.87
CA LYS A 50 -16.32 -2.09 26.16
C LYS A 50 -15.61 -1.49 24.95
N LEU A 51 -14.82 -2.28 24.21
CA LEU A 51 -14.16 -1.81 23.00
C LEU A 51 -15.19 -1.41 21.92
N ILE A 52 -16.27 -2.19 21.74
CA ILE A 52 -17.38 -1.84 20.82
C ILE A 52 -18.03 -0.53 21.25
N ALA A 53 -18.36 -0.36 22.53
CA ALA A 53 -18.95 0.87 23.04
C ALA A 53 -18.06 2.10 22.79
N ARG A 54 -16.73 1.95 22.92
CA ARG A 54 -15.77 3.03 22.64
C ARG A 54 -15.66 3.40 21.16
N LEU A 55 -16.23 2.64 20.23
CA LEU A 55 -16.32 3.07 18.84
C LEU A 55 -17.17 4.34 18.68
N ALA A 56 -18.06 4.65 19.63
CA ALA A 56 -18.80 5.92 19.67
C ALA A 56 -17.87 7.16 19.83
N GLU A 57 -16.62 6.96 20.26
CA GLU A 57 -15.65 8.05 20.46
C GLU A 57 -14.95 8.48 19.16
N VAL A 58 -15.09 7.71 18.07
CA VAL A 58 -14.43 7.98 16.78
C VAL A 58 -14.94 9.27 16.17
N ASP A 59 -14.03 10.22 15.90
CA ASP A 59 -14.29 11.54 15.34
C ASP A 59 -13.53 11.83 14.03
N ARG A 60 -12.66 10.91 13.59
CA ARG A 60 -11.86 11.03 12.37
C ARG A 60 -12.04 9.83 11.44
N PRO A 61 -11.92 10.02 10.12
CA PRO A 61 -12.02 8.94 9.16
C PRO A 61 -10.79 8.01 9.23
N ASP A 62 -10.94 6.79 8.72
CA ASP A 62 -9.83 5.88 8.43
C ASP A 62 -10.20 5.01 7.21
N VAL A 63 -9.30 4.11 6.83
CA VAL A 63 -9.50 3.16 5.74
C VAL A 63 -10.75 2.30 5.99
N GLY A 64 -11.71 2.40 5.07
CA GLY A 64 -12.99 1.68 5.10
C GLY A 64 -14.16 2.46 5.68
N TYR A 65 -13.93 3.68 6.18
CA TYR A 65 -14.99 4.61 6.59
C TYR A 65 -14.57 6.06 6.31
N SER A 66 -14.10 6.30 5.08
CA SER A 66 -13.67 7.62 4.60
C SER A 66 -14.44 8.02 3.34
N GLN A 67 -14.81 9.30 3.25
CA GLN A 67 -15.43 9.88 2.05
C GLN A 67 -14.42 10.12 0.93
N THR A 68 -13.14 10.21 1.26
CA THR A 68 -12.06 10.61 0.36
C THR A 68 -11.14 9.45 -0.03
N LEU A 69 -11.31 8.29 0.61
CA LEU A 69 -10.51 7.09 0.38
C LEU A 69 -11.38 5.83 0.37
N SER A 70 -11.20 5.01 -0.66
CA SER A 70 -11.65 3.63 -0.77
C SER A 70 -10.48 2.70 -0.54
N GLY A 71 -10.67 1.70 0.31
CA GLY A 71 -9.62 0.73 0.60
C GLY A 71 -10.00 -0.26 1.68
N SER A 72 -9.05 -1.09 2.06
CA SER A 72 -9.16 -2.01 3.18
C SER A 72 -7.86 -2.02 3.97
N ALA A 73 -7.93 -2.36 5.25
CA ALA A 73 -6.76 -2.47 6.10
C ALA A 73 -6.80 -3.75 6.94
N PHE A 74 -5.66 -4.13 7.49
CA PHE A 74 -5.57 -5.04 8.62
C PHE A 74 -4.82 -4.33 9.74
N LEU A 75 -5.57 -3.54 10.51
CA LEU A 75 -5.01 -2.60 11.50
C LEU A 75 -4.08 -3.19 12.55
N PRO A 76 -4.18 -4.49 12.95
CA PRO A 76 -3.23 -5.06 13.91
C PRO A 76 -1.79 -5.14 13.41
N VAL A 77 -1.56 -5.05 12.10
CA VAL A 77 -0.22 -5.07 11.49
C VAL A 77 0.03 -3.74 10.78
N PRO A 78 0.95 -2.90 11.29
CA PRO A 78 1.25 -1.61 10.68
C PRO A 78 1.62 -1.71 9.20
N GLY A 79 1.13 -0.77 8.39
CA GLY A 79 1.40 -0.71 6.95
C GLY A 79 0.62 -1.70 6.09
N GLN A 80 -0.24 -2.56 6.66
CA GLN A 80 -1.11 -3.46 5.89
C GLN A 80 -2.39 -2.74 5.44
N VAL A 81 -2.21 -1.69 4.64
CA VAL A 81 -3.28 -0.91 4.01
C VAL A 81 -3.28 -1.21 2.51
N HIS A 82 -4.47 -1.40 1.96
CA HIS A 82 -4.70 -1.56 0.54
C HIS A 82 -5.64 -0.46 0.05
N GLU A 83 -5.05 0.56 -0.55
CA GLU A 83 -5.74 1.69 -1.15
C GLU A 83 -6.27 1.28 -2.54
N LEU A 84 -7.50 1.69 -2.86
CA LEU A 84 -8.16 1.37 -4.13
C LEU A 84 -8.42 2.63 -4.96
N ALA A 85 -9.06 3.63 -4.36
CA ALA A 85 -9.35 4.90 -5.02
C ALA A 85 -9.35 6.02 -3.99
N TRP A 86 -8.85 7.20 -4.35
CA TRP A 86 -8.75 8.33 -3.42
C TRP A 86 -8.80 9.67 -4.14
N THR A 87 -9.17 10.72 -3.41
CA THR A 87 -9.00 12.11 -3.84
C THR A 87 -7.56 12.57 -3.61
N LEU A 88 -7.04 13.49 -4.41
CA LEU A 88 -5.72 14.10 -4.21
C LEU A 88 -5.76 15.16 -3.10
N THR A 89 -6.21 14.78 -1.91
CA THR A 89 -6.37 15.67 -0.74
C THR A 89 -5.76 15.03 0.50
N HIS A 90 -5.58 15.81 1.56
CA HIS A 90 -5.22 15.25 2.85
C HIS A 90 -6.44 14.55 3.45
N HIS A 91 -6.41 13.22 3.52
CA HIS A 91 -7.55 12.41 3.97
C HIS A 91 -7.87 12.52 5.47
N GLY A 92 -6.96 13.09 6.26
CA GLY A 92 -7.17 13.28 7.70
C GLY A 92 -7.28 11.98 8.48
N LEU A 93 -6.77 10.87 7.93
CA LEU A 93 -6.91 9.52 8.49
C LEU A 93 -6.33 9.45 9.90
N ASP A 94 -7.08 8.89 10.82
CA ASP A 94 -6.63 8.59 12.17
C ASP A 94 -7.21 7.26 12.65
N THR A 95 -6.34 6.31 12.95
CA THR A 95 -6.75 4.95 13.28
C THR A 95 -7.29 4.86 14.71
N SER A 96 -8.58 4.52 14.82
CA SER A 96 -9.20 4.17 16.11
C SER A 96 -8.50 2.98 16.77
N GLN A 97 -7.92 3.21 17.95
CA GLN A 97 -7.29 2.15 18.73
C GLN A 97 -8.29 1.06 19.15
N SER A 98 -9.52 1.42 19.50
CA SER A 98 -10.58 0.46 19.84
C SER A 98 -10.93 -0.44 18.65
N LEU A 99 -10.97 0.11 17.43
CA LEU A 99 -11.18 -0.66 16.21
C LEU A 99 -10.01 -1.62 15.96
N ARG A 100 -8.76 -1.14 16.08
CA ARG A 100 -7.56 -1.97 15.97
C ARG A 100 -7.58 -3.14 16.96
N ASP A 101 -7.92 -2.88 18.22
CA ASP A 101 -7.96 -3.89 19.28
C ASP A 101 -9.06 -4.94 19.02
N LEU A 102 -10.24 -4.53 18.55
CA LEU A 102 -11.30 -5.45 18.14
C LEU A 102 -10.88 -6.37 17.00
N VAL A 103 -10.18 -5.83 16.00
CA VAL A 103 -9.65 -6.63 14.89
C VAL A 103 -8.53 -7.55 15.39
N ALA A 104 -7.67 -7.10 16.30
CA ALA A 104 -6.62 -7.94 16.90
C ALA A 104 -7.18 -9.16 17.66
N LEU A 105 -8.35 -9.01 18.30
CA LEU A 105 -9.04 -10.13 18.97
C LEU A 105 -9.59 -11.18 17.99
N GLY A 106 -9.84 -10.81 16.73
CA GLY A 106 -10.14 -11.74 15.64
C GLY A 106 -11.42 -12.56 15.84
N PRO A 107 -11.35 -13.91 15.77
CA PRO A 107 -12.56 -14.75 15.88
C PRO A 107 -13.28 -14.61 17.22
N ASP A 108 -12.59 -14.17 18.27
CA ASP A 108 -13.17 -13.99 19.61
C ASP A 108 -14.12 -12.78 19.68
N SER A 109 -13.84 -11.71 18.92
CA SER A 109 -14.70 -10.52 18.86
C SER A 109 -15.84 -10.66 17.85
N LEU A 110 -15.69 -11.57 16.88
CA LEU A 110 -16.61 -11.70 15.74
C LEU A 110 -18.10 -11.88 16.13
N PRO A 111 -18.48 -12.72 17.12
CA PRO A 111 -19.89 -12.85 17.53
C PRO A 111 -20.47 -11.52 18.05
N PHE A 112 -19.72 -10.82 18.89
CA PHE A 112 -20.15 -9.54 19.48
C PHE A 112 -20.29 -8.45 18.42
N LEU A 113 -19.38 -8.41 17.45
CA LEU A 113 -19.47 -7.48 16.32
C LEU A 113 -20.71 -7.76 15.46
N LEU A 114 -21.03 -9.04 15.20
CA LEU A 114 -22.21 -9.44 14.43
C LEU A 114 -23.52 -9.05 15.15
N ASP A 115 -23.56 -9.19 16.47
CA ASP A 115 -24.69 -8.77 17.30
C ASP A 115 -24.85 -7.23 17.28
N SER A 116 -23.74 -6.50 17.29
CA SER A 116 -23.69 -5.02 17.25
C SER A 116 -23.83 -4.39 15.86
N LEU A 117 -23.99 -5.15 14.77
CA LEU A 117 -24.22 -4.58 13.43
C LEU A 117 -25.46 -3.67 13.33
N GLY A 118 -26.42 -3.82 14.24
CA GLY A 118 -27.61 -2.95 14.33
C GLY A 118 -27.49 -1.81 15.34
N ASP A 119 -26.32 -1.60 15.95
CA ASP A 119 -26.11 -0.59 16.98
C ASP A 119 -26.21 0.83 16.37
N LYS A 120 -27.26 1.54 16.79
CA LYS A 120 -27.60 2.90 16.34
C LYS A 120 -26.83 4.00 17.05
N THR A 121 -25.96 3.67 18.00
CA THR A 121 -25.20 4.66 18.76
C THR A 121 -24.37 5.52 17.79
N PRO A 122 -24.56 6.85 17.78
CA PRO A 122 -23.80 7.73 16.91
C PRO A 122 -22.35 7.79 17.39
N THR A 123 -21.43 7.84 16.43
CA THR A 123 -20.05 8.26 16.66
C THR A 123 -19.96 9.80 16.62
N LYS A 124 -18.77 10.35 16.80
CA LYS A 124 -18.52 11.79 16.60
C LYS A 124 -18.23 12.13 15.13
N LEU A 125 -17.95 11.12 14.30
CA LEU A 125 -17.65 11.29 12.88
C LEU A 125 -18.94 11.56 12.08
N THR A 126 -18.97 12.72 11.43
CA THR A 126 -20.06 13.13 10.55
C THR A 126 -19.53 13.32 9.14
N PHE A 127 -20.23 12.73 8.18
CA PHE A 127 -20.01 12.94 6.76
C PHE A 127 -20.94 14.05 6.27
N GLU A 128 -20.37 15.06 5.64
CA GLU A 128 -21.10 16.18 5.05
C GLU A 128 -20.84 16.22 3.56
N HIS A 129 -21.89 16.28 2.75
CA HIS A 129 -21.74 16.50 1.32
C HIS A 129 -21.32 17.96 1.06
N GLY A 130 -20.23 18.16 0.31
CA GLY A 130 -19.72 19.50 0.01
C GLY A 130 -19.04 20.23 1.18
N GLY A 131 -18.88 19.57 2.34
CA GLY A 131 -18.10 20.10 3.46
C GLY A 131 -16.61 20.23 3.13
N ALA A 132 -15.84 20.88 4.00
CA ALA A 132 -14.39 21.08 3.82
C ALA A 132 -13.59 19.76 3.72
N ASP A 133 -14.13 18.69 4.33
CA ASP A 133 -13.60 17.32 4.24
C ASP A 133 -14.15 16.53 3.04
N ALA A 134 -15.12 17.08 2.32
CA ALA A 134 -15.60 16.58 1.04
C ALA A 134 -14.88 17.29 -0.12
N SER A 135 -15.16 16.85 -1.35
CA SER A 135 -14.51 17.42 -2.53
C SER A 135 -14.72 18.95 -2.60
N PRO A 136 -13.63 19.74 -2.73
CA PRO A 136 -13.68 21.20 -2.67
C PRO A 136 -14.45 21.85 -3.83
N ILE A 137 -14.90 21.05 -4.79
CA ILE A 137 -15.55 21.52 -6.02
C ILE A 137 -17.08 21.44 -5.93
N GLY A 138 -17.66 21.00 -4.79
CA GLY A 138 -19.11 20.85 -4.63
C GLY A 138 -19.75 19.89 -5.64
N MET A 139 -18.94 19.05 -6.28
CA MET A 139 -19.38 18.04 -7.23
C MET A 139 -19.58 16.70 -6.52
N GLY A 140 -20.43 15.85 -7.09
CA GLY A 140 -20.70 14.49 -6.63
C GLY A 140 -22.02 14.37 -5.87
N CYS A 141 -22.24 13.21 -5.25
CA CYS A 141 -23.37 12.98 -4.36
C CYS A 141 -22.98 11.97 -3.28
N THR A 142 -23.74 11.95 -2.20
CA THR A 142 -23.60 10.94 -1.14
C THR A 142 -24.90 10.16 -1.07
N TRP A 143 -24.85 8.84 -1.01
CA TRP A 143 -26.06 8.02 -0.91
C TRP A 143 -25.82 6.75 -0.08
N LEU A 144 -26.91 6.20 0.43
CA LEU A 144 -26.92 4.88 1.06
C LEU A 144 -26.95 3.79 0.00
N SER A 145 -26.11 2.77 0.18
CA SER A 145 -26.11 1.56 -0.62
C SER A 145 -25.86 0.34 0.26
N ASP A 146 -25.86 -0.82 -0.34
CA ASP A 146 -25.71 -2.12 0.31
C ASP A 146 -24.63 -2.94 -0.37
N GLU A 147 -23.58 -2.25 -0.83
CA GLU A 147 -22.48 -2.82 -1.56
C GLU A 147 -21.67 -3.73 -0.65
N LEU A 148 -21.97 -5.02 -0.78
CA LEU A 148 -21.14 -6.07 -0.25
C LEU A 148 -20.21 -6.52 -1.38
N PRO A 149 -18.89 -6.26 -1.29
CA PRO A 149 -17.94 -6.68 -2.31
C PRO A 149 -18.12 -8.17 -2.62
N ARG A 150 -18.04 -8.52 -3.89
CA ARG A 150 -18.09 -9.94 -4.29
C ARG A 150 -17.00 -10.70 -3.56
N GLY A 151 -17.46 -11.67 -2.79
CA GLY A 151 -16.67 -12.59 -2.00
C GLY A 151 -15.86 -13.57 -2.85
N ASN A 152 -15.36 -14.61 -2.18
CA ASN A 152 -14.78 -15.78 -2.82
C ASN A 152 -15.90 -16.79 -3.11
N ASP A 153 -16.25 -16.97 -4.39
CA ASP A 153 -17.33 -17.88 -4.76
C ASP A 153 -17.03 -19.36 -4.44
N LEU A 154 -15.76 -19.71 -4.21
CA LEU A 154 -15.36 -21.04 -3.75
C LEU A 154 -15.55 -21.22 -2.24
N ASN A 155 -15.74 -20.12 -1.50
CA ASN A 155 -16.07 -20.17 -0.10
C ASN A 155 -17.55 -20.56 0.07
N PRO A 156 -17.85 -21.73 0.67
CA PRO A 156 -19.22 -22.23 0.73
C PRO A 156 -20.18 -21.35 1.52
N ARG A 157 -19.69 -20.44 2.36
CA ARG A 157 -20.54 -19.51 3.13
C ARG A 157 -20.93 -18.31 2.28
N GLU A 158 -19.98 -17.76 1.55
CA GLU A 158 -20.21 -16.61 0.67
C GLU A 158 -21.04 -16.99 -0.55
N ALA A 159 -20.83 -18.20 -1.11
CA ALA A 159 -21.64 -18.71 -2.22
C ALA A 159 -23.15 -18.81 -1.91
N ARG A 160 -23.56 -18.83 -0.62
CA ARG A 160 -24.97 -18.86 -0.19
C ARG A 160 -25.66 -17.51 -0.21
N VAL A 161 -24.89 -16.44 -0.37
CA VAL A 161 -25.40 -15.08 -0.46
C VAL A 161 -25.13 -14.63 -1.88
N PRO A 162 -26.18 -14.48 -2.72
CA PRO A 162 -25.98 -13.99 -4.06
C PRO A 162 -25.24 -12.65 -3.99
N ALA A 163 -24.18 -12.53 -4.77
CA ALA A 163 -23.52 -11.25 -4.93
C ALA A 163 -24.58 -10.26 -5.44
N THR A 164 -24.70 -9.11 -4.78
CA THR A 164 -25.42 -7.97 -5.32
C THR A 164 -24.58 -7.41 -6.47
N LEU A 165 -24.66 -8.06 -7.64
CA LEU A 165 -23.99 -7.63 -8.87
C LEU A 165 -24.64 -6.37 -9.43
N GLU A 166 -25.93 -6.23 -9.20
CA GLU A 166 -26.61 -4.97 -9.38
C GLU A 166 -26.26 -4.14 -8.14
N CYS A 167 -25.41 -3.12 -8.31
CA CYS A 167 -25.67 -1.87 -7.61
C CYS A 167 -27.11 -1.52 -7.98
N ARG A 168 -28.07 -2.07 -7.23
CA ARG A 168 -29.33 -1.40 -7.07
C ARG A 168 -28.87 -0.14 -6.37
N GLY A 169 -28.59 0.88 -7.17
CA GLY A 169 -29.02 2.19 -6.80
C GLY A 169 -30.47 1.98 -6.39
N LYS A 170 -30.69 1.73 -5.10
CA LYS A 170 -31.60 2.58 -4.38
C LYS A 170 -31.11 3.95 -4.82
N HIS A 171 -31.68 4.50 -5.89
CA HIS A 171 -31.56 5.90 -6.24
C HIS A 171 -32.27 6.62 -5.08
N GLY A 172 -31.68 6.46 -3.90
CA GLY A 172 -32.14 6.98 -2.66
C GLY A 172 -31.78 8.44 -2.69
N ASP A 173 -32.62 9.19 -1.99
CA ASP A 173 -32.42 10.61 -1.82
C ASP A 173 -30.98 10.88 -1.42
N HIS A 174 -30.38 11.83 -2.12
CA HIS A 174 -29.07 12.35 -1.80
C HIS A 174 -28.96 12.66 -0.29
N VAL A 175 -27.95 12.11 0.35
CA VAL A 175 -27.69 12.26 1.78
C VAL A 175 -26.80 13.47 1.98
N GLN A 176 -27.36 14.58 2.46
CA GLN A 176 -26.57 15.79 2.73
C GLN A 176 -25.61 15.59 3.91
N THR A 177 -26.09 14.93 4.96
CA THR A 177 -25.33 14.71 6.19
C THR A 177 -25.59 13.30 6.71
N TYR A 178 -24.54 12.60 7.14
CA TYR A 178 -24.64 11.29 7.74
C TYR A 178 -23.72 11.16 8.95
N VAL A 179 -24.29 10.90 10.12
CA VAL A 179 -23.52 10.55 11.32
C VAL A 179 -23.22 9.06 11.29
N VAL A 180 -21.93 8.70 11.28
CA VAL A 180 -21.48 7.31 11.32
C VAL A 180 -21.91 6.68 12.64
N LYS A 181 -22.44 5.45 12.60
CA LYS A 181 -22.85 4.70 13.79
C LYS A 181 -21.84 3.61 14.18
N VAL A 182 -21.92 3.15 15.42
CA VAL A 182 -21.13 2.01 15.92
C VAL A 182 -21.34 0.76 15.06
N GLY A 183 -22.56 0.47 14.61
CA GLY A 183 -22.84 -0.67 13.72
C GLY A 183 -22.11 -0.60 12.38
N ASP A 184 -21.89 0.62 11.85
CA ASP A 184 -21.13 0.83 10.61
C ASP A 184 -19.65 0.47 10.82
N LEU A 185 -19.06 0.88 11.95
CA LEU A 185 -17.67 0.53 12.28
C LEU A 185 -17.51 -0.96 12.61
N CYS A 186 -18.54 -1.61 13.16
CA CYS A 186 -18.55 -3.06 13.34
C CYS A 186 -18.49 -3.81 12.00
N LEU A 187 -19.16 -3.31 10.95
CA LEU A 187 -19.04 -3.87 9.59
C LEU A 187 -17.59 -3.83 9.09
N VAL A 188 -16.91 -2.70 9.28
CA VAL A 188 -15.51 -2.53 8.90
C VAL A 188 -14.63 -3.52 9.66
N ALA A 189 -14.77 -3.60 11.00
CA ALA A 189 -14.02 -4.54 11.84
C ALA A 189 -14.18 -5.98 11.36
N ILE A 190 -15.40 -6.41 11.07
CA ILE A 190 -15.71 -7.75 10.55
C ILE A 190 -14.96 -7.99 9.23
N GLY A 191 -15.02 -7.04 8.29
CA GLY A 191 -14.31 -7.13 7.01
C GLY A 191 -12.81 -7.31 7.22
N GLN A 192 -12.21 -6.55 8.14
CA GLN A 192 -10.80 -6.70 8.47
C GLN A 192 -10.48 -8.06 9.11
N ILE A 193 -11.34 -8.63 9.95
CA ILE A 193 -11.11 -9.96 10.55
C ILE A 193 -11.20 -11.06 9.50
N VAL A 194 -12.23 -11.03 8.64
CA VAL A 194 -12.54 -12.09 7.67
C VAL A 194 -11.84 -11.92 6.32
N GLY A 195 -11.07 -10.85 6.15
CA GLY A 195 -10.30 -10.60 4.93
C GLY A 195 -11.15 -10.17 3.74
N ARG A 196 -12.18 -9.36 4.00
CA ARG A 196 -13.05 -8.77 2.98
C ARG A 196 -12.98 -7.24 3.06
N PRO A 197 -13.05 -6.52 1.93
CA PRO A 197 -13.00 -5.06 1.93
C PRO A 197 -14.38 -4.47 2.27
N TYR A 198 -14.95 -4.85 3.42
CA TYR A 198 -16.19 -4.24 3.91
C TYR A 198 -15.91 -2.81 4.33
N MET A 199 -16.66 -1.87 3.76
CA MET A 199 -16.45 -0.44 3.95
C MET A 199 -17.78 0.20 4.33
N ALA A 200 -17.84 0.86 5.50
CA ALA A 200 -19.00 1.65 5.93
C ALA A 200 -19.18 2.90 5.07
N ALA A 201 -18.08 3.50 4.63
CA ALA A 201 -18.08 4.54 3.62
C ALA A 201 -16.88 4.39 2.70
N ARG A 202 -17.09 4.69 1.42
CA ARG A 202 -16.03 4.60 0.42
C ARG A 202 -16.16 5.72 -0.62
N TYR A 203 -15.02 6.19 -1.10
CA TYR A 203 -14.94 7.09 -2.24
C TYR A 203 -15.32 6.38 -3.55
N GLN A 204 -16.13 7.05 -4.36
CA GLN A 204 -16.35 6.72 -5.76
C GLN A 204 -15.91 7.91 -6.61
N MET A 205 -15.34 7.63 -7.80
CA MET A 205 -14.91 8.67 -8.73
C MET A 205 -16.00 9.72 -8.94
N THR A 206 -15.58 10.93 -9.32
CA THR A 206 -16.42 12.15 -9.40
C THR A 206 -16.94 12.65 -8.06
N SER A 207 -16.14 12.49 -7.00
CA SER A 207 -16.44 13.05 -5.67
C SER A 207 -17.70 12.47 -5.02
N CYS A 208 -18.04 11.24 -5.40
CA CYS A 208 -19.18 10.53 -4.89
C CYS A 208 -18.82 9.74 -3.63
N THR A 209 -19.72 9.64 -2.67
CA THR A 209 -19.56 8.83 -1.46
C THR A 209 -20.65 7.79 -1.38
N VAL A 210 -20.27 6.53 -1.23
CA VAL A 210 -21.21 5.43 -0.94
C VAL A 210 -21.14 5.11 0.53
N ILE A 211 -22.30 5.08 1.20
CA ILE A 211 -22.44 4.69 2.61
C ILE A 211 -23.10 3.32 2.69
N ASN A 212 -22.37 2.31 3.18
CA ASN A 212 -22.91 0.97 3.41
C ASN A 212 -23.18 0.79 4.91
N SER A 213 -24.38 1.19 5.34
CA SER A 213 -24.77 1.12 6.74
C SER A 213 -25.61 -0.11 7.04
N PRO A 214 -25.12 -1.09 7.82
CA PRO A 214 -25.96 -2.21 8.31
C PRO A 214 -26.99 -1.75 9.36
N VAL A 215 -26.89 -0.51 9.83
CA VAL A 215 -27.86 0.11 10.73
C VAL A 215 -29.10 0.56 9.93
N GLU A 216 -28.88 1.24 8.81
CA GLU A 216 -29.94 1.69 7.89
C GLU A 216 -30.44 0.59 6.96
N ASP A 217 -29.60 -0.41 6.64
CA ASP A 217 -29.94 -1.52 5.75
C ASP A 217 -29.97 -2.87 6.50
N ALA A 218 -31.20 -3.29 6.84
CA ALA A 218 -31.43 -4.57 7.50
C ALA A 218 -31.10 -5.79 6.63
N ASP A 219 -31.16 -5.67 5.29
CA ASP A 219 -30.79 -6.76 4.37
C ASP A 219 -29.28 -6.93 4.34
N LEU A 220 -28.50 -5.84 4.21
CA LEU A 220 -27.04 -5.88 4.34
C LEU A 220 -26.62 -6.55 5.65
N ARG A 221 -27.21 -6.13 6.78
CA ARG A 221 -26.98 -6.74 8.09
C ARG A 221 -27.32 -8.24 8.10
N GLY A 222 -28.45 -8.61 7.52
CA GLY A 222 -28.89 -10.00 7.39
C GLY A 222 -27.92 -10.85 6.57
N ARG A 223 -27.43 -10.32 5.44
CA ARG A 223 -26.46 -10.98 4.56
C ARG A 223 -25.12 -11.21 5.27
N VAL A 224 -24.58 -10.21 5.95
CA VAL A 224 -23.32 -10.33 6.70
C VAL A 224 -23.46 -11.38 7.81
N ARG A 225 -24.56 -11.35 8.58
CA ARG A 225 -24.85 -12.39 9.59
C ARG A 225 -24.99 -13.78 8.97
N LYS A 226 -25.68 -13.91 7.84
CA LYS A 226 -25.86 -15.20 7.16
C LYS A 226 -24.54 -15.83 6.72
N ILE A 227 -23.54 -15.01 6.33
CA ILE A 227 -22.22 -15.51 5.95
C ILE A 227 -21.44 -15.95 7.21
N TRP A 228 -21.38 -15.09 8.24
CA TRP A 228 -20.38 -15.21 9.30
C TRP A 228 -20.90 -15.73 10.64
N ALA A 229 -22.21 -15.72 10.90
CA ALA A 229 -22.74 -16.29 12.14
C ALA A 229 -22.44 -17.79 12.23
N SER A 230 -22.00 -18.23 13.40
CA SER A 230 -21.61 -19.60 13.66
C SER A 230 -21.61 -19.90 15.16
N GLY A 231 -21.89 -21.15 15.53
CA GLY A 231 -21.66 -21.64 16.88
C GLY A 231 -20.17 -21.81 17.22
N ASP A 232 -19.32 -21.93 16.20
CA ASP A 232 -17.87 -21.94 16.32
C ASP A 232 -17.26 -20.90 15.35
N PRO A 233 -17.14 -19.63 15.79
CA PRO A 233 -16.61 -18.54 14.96
C PRO A 233 -15.13 -18.77 14.61
N THR A 234 -14.37 -19.44 15.48
CA THR A 234 -12.94 -19.71 15.28
C THR A 234 -12.73 -20.71 14.15
N GLN A 235 -13.35 -21.88 14.23
CA GLN A 235 -13.27 -22.88 13.16
C GLN A 235 -13.81 -22.33 11.84
N THR A 236 -14.90 -21.55 11.92
CA THR A 236 -15.51 -20.91 10.75
C THR A 236 -14.55 -19.94 10.05
N LEU A 237 -13.90 -19.05 10.80
CA LEU A 237 -12.92 -18.13 10.24
C LEU A 237 -11.72 -18.90 9.68
N TYR A 238 -11.22 -19.89 10.42
CA TYR A 238 -10.10 -20.73 10.01
C TYR A 238 -10.34 -21.42 8.66
N ASP A 239 -11.47 -22.11 8.51
CA ASP A 239 -11.84 -22.80 7.26
C ASP A 239 -12.03 -21.82 6.10
N SER A 240 -12.61 -20.64 6.38
CA SER A 240 -12.80 -19.58 5.40
C SER A 240 -11.45 -19.06 4.87
N LEU A 241 -10.52 -18.74 5.77
CA LEU A 241 -9.20 -18.24 5.40
C LEU A 241 -8.38 -19.31 4.67
N TRP A 242 -8.47 -20.59 5.04
CA TRP A 242 -7.82 -21.65 4.25
C TRP A 242 -8.43 -21.85 2.89
N THR A 243 -9.74 -21.67 2.76
CA THR A 243 -10.40 -21.67 1.43
C THR A 243 -9.83 -20.55 0.58
N ASP A 244 -9.77 -19.32 1.11
CA ASP A 244 -9.18 -18.16 0.44
C ASP A 244 -7.71 -18.36 0.07
N TYR A 245 -6.91 -18.92 0.98
CA TYR A 245 -5.50 -19.21 0.74
C TYR A 245 -5.29 -20.31 -0.30
N ARG A 246 -6.28 -21.19 -0.49
CA ARG A 246 -6.25 -22.22 -1.53
C ARG A 246 -6.85 -21.74 -2.84
N THR A 247 -7.54 -20.61 -2.87
CA THR A 247 -8.15 -20.07 -4.08
C THR A 247 -7.09 -19.58 -5.05
N THR A 248 -7.07 -20.18 -6.22
CA THR A 248 -6.25 -19.75 -7.36
C THR A 248 -7.18 -19.44 -8.54
N GLY A 249 -6.76 -18.57 -9.45
CA GLY A 249 -7.49 -18.42 -10.71
C GLY A 249 -7.05 -19.48 -11.73
N VAL A 250 -7.90 -19.74 -12.71
CA VAL A 250 -7.52 -20.49 -13.92
C VAL A 250 -6.99 -19.50 -14.94
N PRO A 251 -5.74 -19.64 -15.41
CA PRO A 251 -5.23 -18.81 -16.48
C PRO A 251 -6.07 -18.96 -17.74
N GLN A 252 -6.48 -17.85 -18.34
CA GLN A 252 -7.25 -17.82 -19.58
C GLN A 252 -6.42 -17.19 -20.69
N GLY A 253 -6.51 -17.78 -21.89
CA GLY A 253 -5.87 -17.24 -23.08
C GLY A 253 -4.33 -17.23 -23.04
N PRO A 254 -3.70 -16.67 -24.10
CA PRO A 254 -2.25 -16.60 -24.22
C PRO A 254 -1.62 -15.56 -23.27
N ASP A 255 -2.39 -14.57 -22.81
CA ASP A 255 -1.91 -13.54 -21.90
C ASP A 255 -2.01 -13.94 -20.42
N LEU A 256 -2.57 -15.13 -20.14
CA LEU A 256 -2.84 -15.61 -18.80
C LEU A 256 -3.64 -14.54 -18.03
N THR A 257 -4.82 -14.18 -18.53
CA THR A 257 -5.72 -13.31 -17.77
C THR A 257 -6.52 -14.13 -16.74
N GLY A 258 -7.01 -13.46 -15.69
CA GLY A 258 -7.91 -14.06 -14.70
C GLY A 258 -7.27 -14.95 -13.64
N TRP A 259 -5.99 -15.37 -13.78
CA TRP A 259 -5.35 -16.21 -12.77
C TRP A 259 -5.14 -15.48 -11.42
N ASN A 260 -4.92 -14.17 -11.46
CA ASN A 260 -4.62 -13.34 -10.28
C ASN A 260 -5.85 -13.05 -9.42
N TYR A 261 -7.04 -13.52 -9.82
CA TYR A 261 -8.25 -13.43 -9.00
C TYR A 261 -8.03 -14.02 -7.60
N GLY A 262 -7.27 -15.11 -7.51
CA GLY A 262 -6.92 -15.75 -6.23
C GLY A 262 -5.86 -14.98 -5.42
N SER A 263 -5.01 -14.18 -6.06
CA SER A 263 -3.86 -13.53 -5.41
C SER A 263 -4.30 -12.66 -4.23
N ARG A 264 -5.35 -11.84 -4.42
CA ARG A 264 -5.92 -10.99 -3.36
C ARG A 264 -6.42 -11.80 -2.15
N PHE A 265 -7.04 -12.95 -2.39
CA PHE A 265 -7.57 -13.83 -1.35
C PHE A 265 -6.42 -14.52 -0.62
N GLN A 266 -5.46 -15.05 -1.36
CA GLN A 266 -4.26 -15.67 -0.81
C GLN A 266 -3.46 -14.71 0.07
N ARG A 267 -3.21 -13.48 -0.42
CA ARG A 267 -2.52 -12.43 0.34
C ARG A 267 -3.27 -12.09 1.63
N SER A 268 -4.57 -11.79 1.52
CA SER A 268 -5.43 -11.43 2.64
C SER A 268 -5.50 -12.54 3.69
N ALA A 269 -5.59 -13.79 3.25
CA ALA A 269 -5.66 -14.96 4.10
C ALA A 269 -4.32 -15.28 4.77
N ALA A 270 -3.20 -15.24 4.04
CA ALA A 270 -1.87 -15.51 4.59
C ALA A 270 -1.56 -14.60 5.79
N LEU A 271 -1.86 -13.31 5.65
CA LEU A 271 -1.73 -12.31 6.71
C LEU A 271 -2.51 -12.70 7.98
N ARG A 272 -3.79 -13.06 7.83
CA ARG A 272 -4.68 -13.37 8.96
C ARG A 272 -4.43 -14.75 9.55
N LEU A 273 -4.07 -15.73 8.72
CA LEU A 273 -3.67 -17.06 9.17
C LEU A 273 -2.43 -16.96 10.06
N LEU A 274 -1.39 -16.21 9.67
CA LEU A 274 -0.23 -16.00 10.54
C LEU A 274 -0.53 -15.19 11.79
N TYR A 275 -1.53 -14.30 11.76
CA TYR A 275 -1.89 -13.49 12.91
C TYR A 275 -2.74 -14.25 13.93
N TYR A 276 -3.82 -14.92 13.50
CA TYR A 276 -4.77 -15.59 14.40
C TYR A 276 -4.46 -17.06 14.65
N PHE A 277 -3.78 -17.73 13.72
CA PHE A 277 -3.50 -19.18 13.74
C PHE A 277 -2.03 -19.49 13.39
N PRO A 278 -1.06 -18.81 14.03
CA PRO A 278 0.35 -18.92 13.65
C PRO A 278 0.89 -20.36 13.72
N GLU A 279 0.45 -21.17 14.68
CA GLU A 279 0.91 -22.54 14.90
C GLU A 279 0.56 -23.47 13.74
N GLU A 280 -0.65 -23.36 13.23
CA GLU A 280 -1.15 -24.15 12.11
C GLU A 280 -0.63 -23.62 10.78
N ALA A 281 -0.60 -22.29 10.61
CA ALA A 281 -0.32 -21.66 9.33
C ALA A 281 1.17 -21.60 8.97
N ALA A 282 2.05 -21.39 9.95
CA ALA A 282 3.47 -21.14 9.69
C ALA A 282 4.16 -22.26 8.90
N PRO A 283 4.01 -23.56 9.23
CA PRO A 283 4.68 -24.64 8.47
C PRO A 283 4.30 -24.65 6.99
N VAL A 284 3.03 -24.38 6.68
CA VAL A 284 2.51 -24.35 5.31
C VAL A 284 3.05 -23.15 4.54
N LEU A 285 3.05 -21.96 5.16
CA LEU A 285 3.54 -20.73 4.55
C LEU A 285 5.07 -20.75 4.37
N VAL A 286 5.82 -21.29 5.32
CA VAL A 286 7.27 -21.51 5.19
C VAL A 286 7.59 -22.40 3.99
N ALA A 287 6.90 -23.54 3.88
CA ALA A 287 7.08 -24.46 2.75
C ALA A 287 6.74 -23.80 1.41
N ARG A 288 5.78 -22.86 1.41
CA ARG A 288 5.42 -22.09 0.22
C ARG A 288 6.47 -21.04 -0.12
N LEU A 289 6.90 -20.23 0.84
CA LEU A 289 7.91 -19.19 0.68
C LEU A 289 9.22 -19.76 0.12
N ALA A 290 9.63 -20.93 0.61
CA ALA A 290 10.83 -21.64 0.13
C ALA A 290 10.75 -22.02 -1.36
N LYS A 291 9.53 -22.17 -1.90
CA LYS A 291 9.28 -22.57 -3.30
C LYS A 291 8.92 -21.40 -4.21
N LEU A 292 8.78 -20.18 -3.69
CA LEU A 292 8.46 -19.03 -4.53
C LEU A 292 9.57 -18.79 -5.54
N ASP A 293 9.21 -18.76 -6.82
CA ASP A 293 10.04 -18.16 -7.83
C ASP A 293 10.11 -16.64 -7.58
N VAL A 294 11.32 -16.20 -7.27
CA VAL A 294 11.69 -14.83 -6.95
C VAL A 294 12.89 -14.40 -7.79
N THR A 295 13.11 -15.06 -8.92
CA THR A 295 14.06 -14.58 -9.93
C THR A 295 13.43 -13.41 -10.69
N LYS A 296 14.27 -12.56 -11.26
CA LYS A 296 13.85 -11.57 -12.26
C LYS A 296 13.05 -12.27 -13.37
N ALA A 297 11.81 -11.85 -13.57
CA ALA A 297 11.00 -12.34 -14.67
C ALA A 297 11.55 -11.81 -16.00
N GLU A 298 11.37 -12.54 -17.10
CA GLU A 298 11.57 -11.97 -18.43
C GLU A 298 10.69 -10.72 -18.59
N GLU A 299 11.13 -9.77 -19.40
CA GLU A 299 10.37 -8.53 -19.60
C GLU A 299 8.97 -8.83 -20.19
N GLY A 300 7.99 -8.08 -19.70
CA GLY A 300 6.62 -8.12 -20.21
C GLY A 300 5.63 -8.87 -19.31
N LYS A 301 4.37 -8.48 -19.46
CA LYS A 301 3.25 -8.91 -18.63
C LYS A 301 3.05 -10.44 -18.60
N VAL A 302 3.30 -11.13 -19.72
CA VAL A 302 3.07 -12.57 -19.83
C VAL A 302 4.06 -13.38 -18.99
N ALA A 303 5.33 -12.99 -18.98
CA ALA A 303 6.36 -13.65 -18.18
C ALA A 303 6.10 -13.44 -16.68
N PHE A 304 5.75 -12.22 -16.28
CA PHE A 304 5.32 -11.92 -14.92
C PHE A 304 4.09 -12.75 -14.50
N ASN A 305 3.09 -12.86 -15.38
CA ASN A 305 1.92 -13.71 -15.15
C ASN A 305 2.29 -15.19 -15.01
N ARG A 306 3.20 -15.70 -15.84
CA ARG A 306 3.67 -17.07 -15.78
C ARG A 306 4.35 -17.37 -14.44
N GLN A 307 5.17 -16.43 -13.95
CA GLN A 307 5.78 -16.53 -12.63
C GLN A 307 4.72 -16.58 -11.53
N GLY A 308 3.69 -15.73 -11.57
CA GLY A 308 2.59 -15.77 -10.60
C GLY A 308 1.79 -17.08 -10.63
N VAL A 309 1.56 -17.65 -11.80
CA VAL A 309 0.93 -18.98 -11.96
C VAL A 309 1.83 -20.09 -11.40
N ALA A 310 3.14 -20.06 -11.67
CA ALA A 310 4.11 -21.00 -11.10
C ALA A 310 4.20 -20.88 -9.57
N ASN A 311 4.06 -19.66 -9.05
CA ASN A 311 3.84 -19.36 -7.65
C ASN A 311 2.42 -19.69 -7.19
N GLY A 312 1.72 -20.64 -7.84
CA GLY A 312 0.37 -21.13 -7.56
C GLY A 312 -0.69 -20.05 -7.40
N GLY A 313 -0.67 -19.07 -8.28
CA GLY A 313 -1.73 -18.08 -8.42
C GLY A 313 -1.62 -16.87 -7.49
N ILE A 314 -0.44 -16.63 -6.90
CA ILE A 314 -0.15 -15.43 -6.11
C ILE A 314 1.13 -14.76 -6.60
N TYR A 315 1.14 -13.44 -6.63
CA TYR A 315 2.38 -12.69 -6.88
C TYR A 315 3.28 -12.69 -5.64
N ALA A 316 4.58 -12.85 -5.84
CA ALA A 316 5.54 -12.84 -4.73
C ALA A 316 5.64 -11.45 -4.07
N ASP A 317 5.46 -10.37 -4.84
CA ASP A 317 5.41 -8.99 -4.34
C ASP A 317 4.20 -8.70 -3.44
N GLU A 318 3.14 -9.50 -3.54
CA GLU A 318 1.98 -9.47 -2.66
C GLU A 318 2.18 -10.35 -1.42
N LEU A 319 2.69 -11.58 -1.59
CA LEU A 319 2.83 -12.52 -0.48
C LEU A 319 3.94 -12.12 0.50
N ILE A 320 5.11 -11.67 0.00
CA ILE A 320 6.26 -11.35 0.86
C ILE A 320 5.89 -10.28 1.89
N PRO A 321 5.38 -9.08 1.51
CA PRO A 321 5.00 -8.05 2.50
C PRO A 321 3.90 -8.51 3.48
N ALA A 322 2.99 -9.37 3.02
CA ALA A 322 1.90 -9.88 3.86
C ALA A 322 2.38 -10.80 4.99
N VAL A 323 3.60 -11.34 4.90
CA VAL A 323 4.16 -12.26 5.90
C VAL A 323 5.44 -11.74 6.57
N SER A 324 6.14 -10.76 5.99
CA SER A 324 7.42 -10.23 6.50
C SER A 324 7.37 -9.66 7.92
N TRP A 325 6.19 -9.25 8.40
CA TRP A 325 6.00 -8.73 9.76
C TRP A 325 5.99 -9.84 10.84
N CYS A 326 5.80 -11.10 10.44
CA CYS A 326 5.62 -12.21 11.36
C CYS A 326 6.90 -12.47 12.17
N LYS A 327 6.77 -12.49 13.50
CA LYS A 327 7.91 -12.64 14.41
C LYS A 327 8.39 -14.09 14.59
N ARG A 328 7.67 -15.08 14.03
CA ARG A 328 8.05 -16.49 14.14
C ARG A 328 9.38 -16.75 13.45
N PRO A 329 10.39 -17.33 14.13
CA PRO A 329 11.73 -17.52 13.57
C PRO A 329 11.73 -18.24 12.22
N GLU A 330 10.91 -19.28 12.05
CA GLU A 330 10.84 -20.07 10.83
C GLU A 330 10.25 -19.28 9.64
N VAL A 331 9.27 -18.39 9.88
CA VAL A 331 8.70 -17.54 8.84
C VAL A 331 9.72 -16.46 8.45
N ARG A 332 10.37 -15.84 9.44
CA ARG A 332 11.45 -14.87 9.21
C ARG A 332 12.57 -15.48 8.39
N GLU A 333 13.01 -16.69 8.74
CA GLU A 333 14.09 -17.37 8.03
C GLU A 333 13.69 -17.74 6.59
N ALA A 334 12.42 -18.11 6.35
CA ALA A 334 11.92 -18.32 4.99
C ALA A 334 11.94 -17.03 4.15
N VAL A 335 11.57 -15.88 4.72
CA VAL A 335 11.66 -14.57 4.04
C VAL A 335 13.12 -14.16 3.83
N ARG A 336 14.02 -14.41 4.79
CA ARG A 336 15.47 -14.25 4.60
C ARG A 336 16.00 -15.15 3.50
N GLY A 337 15.47 -16.37 3.37
CA GLY A 337 15.75 -17.28 2.27
C GLY A 337 15.42 -16.64 0.91
N ILE A 338 14.25 -16.02 0.79
CA ILE A 338 13.82 -15.25 -0.39
C ILE A 338 14.80 -14.09 -0.68
N PHE A 339 15.15 -13.31 0.35
CA PHE A 339 16.10 -12.21 0.22
C PHE A 339 17.45 -12.65 -0.34
N ARG A 340 17.98 -13.80 0.12
CA ARG A 340 19.28 -14.31 -0.36
C ARG A 340 19.21 -14.77 -1.82
N ARG A 341 18.14 -15.49 -2.19
CA ARG A 341 18.00 -16.13 -3.52
C ARG A 341 17.44 -15.22 -4.61
N THR A 342 16.81 -14.09 -4.27
CA THR A 342 16.22 -13.21 -5.29
C THR A 342 17.28 -12.56 -6.16
N THR A 343 16.96 -12.41 -7.45
CA THR A 343 17.73 -11.63 -8.43
C THR A 343 16.98 -10.37 -8.86
N GLU A 344 15.86 -10.05 -8.19
CA GLU A 344 14.97 -8.95 -8.51
C GLU A 344 14.97 -7.92 -7.38
N ALA A 345 15.22 -6.66 -7.72
CA ALA A 345 15.29 -5.56 -6.76
C ALA A 345 13.94 -5.34 -6.05
N HIS A 346 12.83 -5.58 -6.73
CA HIS A 346 11.51 -5.45 -6.13
C HIS A 346 11.33 -6.42 -4.95
N TYR A 347 11.64 -7.70 -5.12
CA TYR A 347 11.52 -8.70 -4.05
C TYR A 347 12.54 -8.45 -2.92
N PHE A 348 13.74 -7.98 -3.25
CA PHE A 348 14.72 -7.51 -2.26
C PHE A 348 14.12 -6.43 -1.35
N SER A 349 13.48 -5.40 -1.92
CA SER A 349 12.88 -4.30 -1.16
C SER A 349 11.78 -4.75 -0.19
N LYS A 350 11.07 -5.83 -0.51
CA LYS A 350 9.99 -6.38 0.32
C LYS A 350 10.50 -7.35 1.39
N ALA A 351 11.51 -8.15 1.06
CA ALA A 351 12.05 -9.16 1.96
C ALA A 351 13.01 -8.60 3.02
N VAL A 352 13.57 -7.39 2.79
CA VAL A 352 14.50 -6.73 3.73
C VAL A 352 13.91 -6.51 5.13
N ALA A 353 12.57 -6.42 5.25
CA ALA A 353 11.88 -6.25 6.52
C ALA A 353 12.07 -7.42 7.51
N ALA A 354 12.56 -8.57 7.04
CA ALA A 354 12.88 -9.72 7.91
C ALA A 354 14.25 -9.62 8.61
N PHE A 355 15.06 -8.61 8.30
CA PHE A 355 16.39 -8.41 8.89
C PHE A 355 16.36 -7.36 10.00
N ASP A 356 17.13 -7.61 11.06
CA ASP A 356 17.30 -6.66 12.16
C ASP A 356 18.54 -5.77 11.93
N GLU A 357 18.69 -4.74 12.77
CA GLU A 357 19.82 -3.80 12.72
C GLU A 357 21.21 -4.47 12.89
N ALA A 358 21.27 -5.66 13.49
CA ALA A 358 22.53 -6.41 13.60
C ALA A 358 23.00 -7.03 12.27
N GLU A 359 22.14 -7.08 11.25
CA GLU A 359 22.40 -7.79 9.98
C GLU A 359 22.58 -6.84 8.79
N ARG A 360 22.88 -5.56 9.05
CA ARG A 360 23.00 -4.50 8.03
C ARG A 360 23.99 -4.84 6.92
N ASP A 361 25.11 -5.48 7.24
CA ASP A 361 26.13 -5.85 6.25
C ASP A 361 25.59 -6.86 5.21
N VAL A 362 24.67 -7.74 5.61
CA VAL A 362 24.01 -8.67 4.69
C VAL A 362 23.15 -7.90 3.69
N ILE A 363 22.49 -6.83 4.15
CA ILE A 363 21.67 -5.97 3.30
C ILE A 363 22.53 -5.24 2.27
N VAL A 364 23.61 -4.62 2.73
CA VAL A 364 24.56 -3.87 1.88
C VAL A 364 25.18 -4.79 0.83
N LYS A 365 25.66 -5.96 1.25
CA LYS A 365 26.25 -6.95 0.34
C LYS A 365 25.26 -7.37 -0.75
N LYS A 366 24.03 -7.69 -0.38
CA LYS A 366 23.01 -8.12 -1.35
C LYS A 366 22.62 -6.99 -2.31
N ALA A 367 22.52 -5.75 -1.81
CA ALA A 367 22.29 -4.59 -2.67
C ALA A 367 23.42 -4.41 -3.69
N ASP A 368 24.69 -4.57 -3.28
CA ASP A 368 25.85 -4.49 -4.18
C ASP A 368 25.82 -5.59 -5.25
N GLU A 369 25.51 -6.83 -4.87
CA GLU A 369 25.33 -7.96 -5.79
C GLU A 369 24.27 -7.67 -6.86
N LEU A 370 23.12 -7.11 -6.46
CA LEU A 370 22.04 -6.74 -7.39
C LEU A 370 22.44 -5.54 -8.27
N LEU A 371 23.08 -4.53 -7.71
CA LEU A 371 23.57 -3.36 -8.45
C LEU A 371 24.61 -3.75 -9.51
N ALA A 372 25.42 -4.78 -9.27
CA ALA A 372 26.45 -5.24 -10.19
C ALA A 372 25.87 -5.85 -11.48
N VAL A 373 24.63 -6.36 -11.44
CA VAL A 373 23.99 -7.06 -12.58
C VAL A 373 22.90 -6.24 -13.28
N LEU A 374 22.60 -5.02 -12.81
CA LEU A 374 21.60 -4.16 -13.47
C LEU A 374 22.02 -3.78 -14.89
N THR A 375 21.07 -3.88 -15.82
CA THR A 375 21.21 -3.33 -17.17
C THR A 375 21.17 -1.80 -17.14
N LEU A 376 21.53 -1.17 -18.26
CA LEU A 376 21.46 0.28 -18.40
C LEU A 376 20.00 0.79 -18.30
N ASP A 377 19.05 0.06 -18.86
CA ASP A 377 17.65 0.50 -18.88
C ASP A 377 17.00 0.35 -17.49
N GLU A 378 17.33 -0.70 -16.73
CA GLU A 378 16.91 -0.81 -15.32
C GLU A 378 17.41 0.35 -14.45
N ARG A 379 18.62 0.85 -14.72
CA ARG A 379 19.13 2.03 -14.02
C ARG A 379 18.31 3.26 -14.35
N LYS A 380 17.95 3.46 -15.62
CA LYS A 380 17.08 4.57 -16.07
C LYS A 380 15.67 4.47 -15.49
N ASP A 381 15.15 3.25 -15.36
CA ASP A 381 13.83 2.96 -14.78
C ASP A 381 13.80 3.13 -13.25
N GLY A 382 14.93 3.46 -12.63
CA GLY A 382 15.02 3.76 -11.20
C GLY A 382 15.25 2.54 -10.31
N VAL A 383 15.58 1.37 -10.87
CA VAL A 383 15.88 0.16 -10.07
C VAL A 383 17.10 0.37 -9.17
N GLN A 384 18.13 1.05 -9.68
CA GLN A 384 19.30 1.45 -8.89
C GLN A 384 18.92 2.33 -7.71
N TYR A 385 18.02 3.29 -7.93
CA TYR A 385 17.54 4.19 -6.88
C TYR A 385 16.83 3.41 -5.77
N LEU A 386 15.94 2.46 -6.14
CA LEU A 386 15.25 1.61 -5.17
C LEU A 386 16.22 0.81 -4.29
N LEU A 387 17.24 0.18 -4.89
CA LEU A 387 18.24 -0.60 -4.15
C LEU A 387 19.01 0.24 -3.15
N LEU A 388 19.45 1.44 -3.58
CA LEU A 388 20.20 2.36 -2.74
C LEU A 388 19.34 2.98 -1.63
N GLU A 389 18.08 3.30 -1.92
CA GLU A 389 17.12 3.81 -0.94
C GLU A 389 16.87 2.78 0.16
N VAL A 390 16.60 1.53 -0.22
CA VAL A 390 16.40 0.43 0.74
C VAL A 390 17.67 0.19 1.57
N ALA A 391 18.85 0.16 0.94
CA ALA A 391 20.11 -0.02 1.65
C ALA A 391 20.37 1.13 2.63
N SER A 392 20.12 2.37 2.22
CA SER A 392 20.28 3.55 3.08
C SER A 392 19.31 3.53 4.27
N ASP A 393 18.02 3.29 4.04
CA ASP A 393 17.00 3.27 5.10
C ASP A 393 17.23 2.15 6.12
N ARG A 394 17.64 0.96 5.66
CA ARG A 394 17.79 -0.22 6.53
C ARG A 394 19.20 -0.39 7.10
N ALA A 395 20.23 -0.02 6.35
CA ALA A 395 21.63 -0.18 6.77
C ALA A 395 22.27 1.11 7.30
N GLY A 396 21.66 2.28 7.10
CA GLY A 396 22.19 3.55 7.58
C GLY A 396 23.64 3.76 7.11
N SER A 397 24.51 4.13 8.04
CA SER A 397 25.93 4.38 7.77
C SER A 397 26.69 3.14 7.26
N ALA A 398 26.20 1.92 7.50
CA ALA A 398 26.83 0.72 6.96
C ALA A 398 26.74 0.66 5.42
N SER A 399 25.81 1.39 4.79
CA SER A 399 25.74 1.51 3.34
C SER A 399 26.76 2.49 2.73
N ALA A 400 27.47 3.30 3.53
CA ALA A 400 28.39 4.31 3.02
C ALA A 400 29.47 3.76 2.05
N PRO A 401 30.08 2.58 2.28
CA PRO A 401 31.00 1.97 1.33
C PRO A 401 30.35 1.63 -0.02
N LEU A 402 29.10 1.16 -0.02
CA LEU A 402 28.33 0.88 -1.23
C LEU A 402 28.14 2.15 -2.06
N PHE A 403 27.66 3.24 -1.44
CA PHE A 403 27.49 4.52 -2.13
C PHE A 403 28.81 5.05 -2.68
N ARG A 404 29.91 4.99 -1.91
CA ARG A 404 31.23 5.40 -2.38
C ARG A 404 31.67 4.62 -3.62
N GLY A 405 31.45 3.31 -3.62
CA GLY A 405 31.73 2.45 -4.78
C GLY A 405 30.89 2.78 -6.02
N GLN A 406 29.62 3.17 -5.82
CA GLN A 406 28.74 3.56 -6.93
C GLN A 406 29.05 4.96 -7.46
N ILE A 407 29.36 5.94 -6.60
CA ILE A 407 29.72 7.30 -7.00
C ILE A 407 30.89 7.30 -7.99
N GLY A 408 31.94 6.50 -7.73
CA GLY A 408 33.10 6.43 -8.62
C GLY A 408 32.84 5.82 -10.00
N LYS A 409 31.69 5.16 -10.21
CA LYS A 409 31.34 4.43 -11.45
C LYS A 409 30.16 5.05 -12.19
N SER A 410 29.48 6.03 -11.59
CA SER A 410 28.19 6.53 -12.05
C SER A 410 28.32 7.66 -13.06
N ASP A 411 27.42 7.66 -14.03
CA ASP A 411 27.18 8.80 -14.92
C ASP A 411 26.48 9.96 -14.16
N PRO A 412 26.40 11.18 -14.74
CA PRO A 412 25.77 12.32 -14.09
C PRO A 412 24.29 12.13 -13.68
N VAL A 413 23.49 11.39 -14.46
CA VAL A 413 22.07 11.11 -14.16
C VAL A 413 21.97 10.23 -12.92
N SER A 414 22.78 9.17 -12.88
CA SER A 414 22.91 8.28 -11.74
C SER A 414 23.39 9.02 -10.48
N LEU A 415 24.37 9.92 -10.61
CA LEU A 415 24.85 10.76 -9.50
C LEU A 415 23.77 11.71 -8.97
N GLY A 416 23.01 12.36 -9.85
CA GLY A 416 21.89 13.21 -9.45
C GLY A 416 20.79 12.44 -8.69
N SER A 417 20.48 11.22 -9.13
CA SER A 417 19.52 10.34 -8.45
C SER A 417 20.05 9.87 -7.08
N MET A 418 21.33 9.50 -6.99
CA MET A 418 21.97 9.11 -5.73
C MET A 418 22.02 10.27 -4.73
N ALA A 419 22.24 11.51 -5.19
CA ALA A 419 22.19 12.68 -4.32
C ALA A 419 20.80 12.80 -3.65
N GLY A 420 19.73 12.58 -4.41
CA GLY A 420 18.37 12.54 -3.88
C GLY A 420 18.16 11.45 -2.82
N VAL A 421 18.75 10.26 -2.98
CA VAL A 421 18.69 9.20 -1.95
C VAL A 421 19.46 9.62 -0.69
N LEU A 422 20.65 10.19 -0.86
CA LEU A 422 21.49 10.66 0.25
C LEU A 422 20.84 11.81 1.03
N GLY A 423 20.06 12.69 0.37
CA GLY A 423 19.29 13.76 1.03
C GLY A 423 18.26 13.27 2.05
N ARG A 424 17.68 12.09 1.81
CA ARG A 424 16.72 11.43 2.73
C ARG A 424 17.37 10.45 3.71
N ALA A 425 18.68 10.19 3.56
CA ALA A 425 19.40 9.27 4.42
C ALA A 425 19.58 9.85 5.83
N LYS A 426 19.53 8.99 6.86
CA LYS A 426 19.68 9.40 8.26
C LYS A 426 21.16 9.41 8.68
N GLY A 427 21.55 10.43 9.44
CA GLY A 427 22.89 10.61 10.01
C GLY A 427 23.80 11.54 9.19
N ASP A 428 25.05 11.70 9.62
CA ASP A 428 25.99 12.68 9.03
C ASP A 428 26.83 12.13 7.86
N TRP A 429 26.93 10.81 7.73
CA TRP A 429 27.69 10.13 6.66
C TRP A 429 27.28 10.53 5.23
N PRO A 430 26.02 10.90 4.91
CA PRO A 430 25.67 11.33 3.55
C PRO A 430 26.37 12.65 3.18
N VAL A 431 26.60 13.55 4.15
CA VAL A 431 27.29 14.84 3.92
C VAL A 431 28.72 14.60 3.43
N GLU A 432 29.40 13.60 3.97
CA GLU A 432 30.77 13.23 3.56
C GLU A 432 30.82 12.74 2.11
N LEU A 433 29.78 12.02 1.67
CA LEU A 433 29.68 11.49 0.31
C LEU A 433 29.19 12.52 -0.71
N LEU A 434 28.32 13.44 -0.30
CA LEU A 434 27.80 14.51 -1.15
C LEU A 434 28.84 15.61 -1.38
N ARG A 435 29.76 15.84 -0.42
CA ARG A 435 30.69 16.98 -0.47
C ARG A 435 31.56 17.01 -1.74
N PRO A 436 32.22 15.91 -2.17
CA PRO A 436 32.98 15.92 -3.41
C PRO A 436 32.14 16.21 -4.66
N LEU A 437 30.83 15.96 -4.61
CA LEU A 437 29.92 16.19 -5.74
C LEU A 437 29.59 17.66 -5.93
N LEU A 438 29.85 18.54 -4.96
CA LEU A 438 29.65 19.99 -5.11
C LEU A 438 30.58 20.60 -6.16
N ASP A 439 31.67 19.93 -6.54
CA ASP A 439 32.59 20.35 -7.60
C ASP A 439 32.23 19.75 -8.97
N ASP A 440 31.27 18.82 -9.05
CA ASP A 440 30.89 18.15 -10.28
C ASP A 440 29.86 18.96 -11.08
N GLN A 441 30.33 19.66 -12.11
CA GLN A 441 29.50 20.50 -12.96
C GLN A 441 28.83 19.76 -14.14
N ARG A 442 28.97 18.43 -14.25
CA ARG A 442 28.33 17.66 -15.33
C ARG A 442 26.81 17.75 -15.23
N GLN A 443 26.13 17.81 -16.37
CA GLN A 443 24.68 17.92 -16.45
C GLN A 443 23.99 16.56 -16.25
N THR A 444 22.89 16.56 -15.52
CA THR A 444 21.96 15.43 -15.37
C THR A 444 20.87 15.49 -16.45
N ASP A 445 19.86 14.60 -16.38
CA ASP A 445 18.67 14.63 -17.24
C ASP A 445 17.55 15.55 -16.70
N ARG A 446 17.73 16.10 -15.49
CA ARG A 446 16.78 17.02 -14.86
C ARG A 446 16.99 18.45 -15.37
N VAL A 447 15.91 19.23 -15.37
CA VAL A 447 15.94 20.68 -15.58
C VAL A 447 15.15 21.37 -14.47
N TYR A 448 15.59 22.55 -14.04
CA TYR A 448 14.76 23.49 -13.32
C TYR A 448 13.91 24.28 -14.31
N TYR A 449 12.64 24.53 -13.97
CA TYR A 449 11.73 25.34 -14.77
C TYR A 449 11.66 26.72 -14.13
N VAL A 450 12.27 27.72 -14.78
CA VAL A 450 12.35 29.09 -14.28
C VAL A 450 11.30 29.93 -14.98
N ARG A 451 10.48 30.64 -14.21
CA ARG A 451 9.49 31.58 -14.75
C ARG A 451 10.21 32.70 -15.48
N THR A 452 9.91 32.89 -16.76
CA THR A 452 10.36 34.08 -17.48
C THR A 452 9.62 35.31 -16.93
N LYS A 453 10.31 36.43 -16.75
CA LYS A 453 9.77 37.67 -16.12
C LYS A 453 8.51 38.24 -16.80
N ASN A 454 8.19 37.78 -18.01
CA ASN A 454 7.04 38.23 -18.80
C ASN A 454 5.89 37.21 -18.83
N TRP A 455 5.98 36.10 -18.10
CA TRP A 455 4.92 35.11 -18.03
C TRP A 455 3.77 35.64 -17.18
N LYS A 456 2.71 36.12 -17.84
CA LYS A 456 1.39 36.22 -17.24
C LYS A 456 0.77 34.82 -17.32
N PRO A 457 0.30 34.23 -16.21
CA PRO A 457 -0.41 32.97 -16.29
C PRO A 457 -1.57 33.17 -17.29
N PRO A 458 -1.63 32.41 -18.40
CA PRO A 458 -2.88 32.36 -19.13
C PRO A 458 -3.96 31.94 -18.12
N VAL A 459 -5.08 32.65 -18.16
CA VAL A 459 -6.38 32.34 -17.49
C VAL A 459 -6.47 30.84 -17.18
N PRO A 460 -6.92 30.38 -16.00
CA PRO A 460 -6.80 28.98 -15.56
C PRO A 460 -7.34 27.98 -16.59
N THR A 461 -6.48 27.55 -17.50
CA THR A 461 -6.75 26.51 -18.48
C THR A 461 -6.36 25.18 -17.82
N PRO A 462 -7.16 24.12 -17.96
CA PRO A 462 -6.83 22.82 -17.39
C PRO A 462 -5.42 22.38 -17.82
N LEU A 463 -4.65 21.83 -16.88
CA LEU A 463 -3.30 21.28 -17.06
C LEU A 463 -3.16 20.57 -18.41
N ARG A 464 -2.50 21.22 -19.37
CA ARG A 464 -2.07 20.59 -20.62
C ARG A 464 -0.78 19.83 -20.35
N ILE A 465 -0.89 18.51 -20.21
CA ILE A 465 0.24 17.60 -20.13
C ILE A 465 0.70 17.32 -21.57
N GLY A 466 1.69 18.07 -22.07
CA GLY A 466 2.35 17.73 -23.32
C GLY A 466 2.96 18.89 -24.11
N GLY A 467 4.29 18.98 -24.08
CA GLY A 467 5.13 19.33 -25.24
C GLY A 467 5.08 20.72 -25.86
N GLN A 468 4.14 21.60 -25.49
CA GLN A 468 4.19 23.00 -25.93
C GLN A 468 5.17 23.79 -25.07
N ASP A 469 5.94 24.66 -25.74
CA ASP A 469 6.78 25.69 -25.13
C ASP A 469 5.96 26.43 -24.06
N ASP A 470 6.21 26.08 -22.81
CA ASP A 470 5.43 26.48 -21.65
C ASP A 470 5.83 27.89 -21.17
N GLY A 471 6.74 28.54 -21.89
CA GLY A 471 7.28 29.85 -21.57
C GLY A 471 8.24 29.83 -20.37
N TYR A 472 8.67 28.64 -19.93
CA TYR A 472 9.67 28.47 -18.88
C TYR A 472 11.06 28.36 -19.48
N GLU A 473 12.00 29.09 -18.90
CA GLU A 473 13.41 28.86 -19.18
C GLU A 473 13.82 27.56 -18.48
N LYS A 474 14.38 26.61 -19.23
CA LYS A 474 14.88 25.34 -18.70
C LYS A 474 16.33 25.50 -18.33
N VAL A 475 16.64 25.42 -17.03
CA VAL A 475 18.02 25.45 -16.53
C VAL A 475 18.47 24.01 -16.25
N PRO A 476 19.44 23.45 -16.98
CA PRO A 476 19.89 22.07 -16.76
C PRO A 476 20.39 21.86 -15.32
N VAL A 477 19.94 20.82 -14.63
CA VAL A 477 20.44 20.49 -13.30
C VAL A 477 21.79 19.82 -13.44
N ARG A 478 22.81 20.32 -12.75
CA ARG A 478 24.13 19.67 -12.64
C ARG A 478 24.20 18.76 -11.43
N VAL A 479 25.21 17.88 -11.40
CA VAL A 479 25.46 17.00 -10.24
C VAL A 479 25.67 17.83 -8.96
N CYS A 480 26.43 18.93 -9.02
CA CYS A 480 26.62 19.83 -7.88
C CYS A 480 25.33 20.50 -7.40
N ASP A 481 24.37 20.75 -8.29
CA ASP A 481 23.08 21.35 -7.96
C ASP A 481 22.24 20.36 -7.14
N ALA A 482 22.15 19.10 -7.60
CA ALA A 482 21.45 18.02 -6.92
C ALA A 482 22.10 17.67 -5.56
N ALA A 483 23.43 17.69 -5.48
CA ALA A 483 24.15 17.47 -4.22
C ALA A 483 23.88 18.61 -3.22
N ALA A 484 23.84 19.86 -3.68
CA ALA A 484 23.53 21.00 -2.83
C ALA A 484 22.07 21.01 -2.35
N GLU A 485 21.12 20.65 -3.22
CA GLU A 485 19.71 20.44 -2.87
C GLU A 485 19.58 19.40 -1.74
N ALA A 486 20.18 18.22 -1.91
CA ALA A 486 20.18 17.16 -0.90
C ALA A 486 20.83 17.58 0.43
N MET A 487 21.96 18.30 0.39
CA MET A 487 22.58 18.84 1.60
C MET A 487 21.72 19.90 2.31
N GLY A 488 20.89 20.63 1.56
CA GLY A 488 19.92 21.58 2.11
C GLY A 488 18.89 20.91 3.01
N GLU A 489 18.48 19.69 2.67
CA GLU A 489 17.56 18.87 3.47
C GLU A 489 18.22 18.35 4.75
N ILE A 490 19.47 17.91 4.67
CA ILE A 490 20.21 17.32 5.80
C ILE A 490 20.67 18.40 6.79
N LEU A 491 21.13 19.56 6.29
CA LEU A 491 21.77 20.62 7.07
C LEU A 491 21.05 21.97 6.92
N PRO A 492 19.75 22.07 7.24
CA PRO A 492 18.96 23.28 6.96
C PRO A 492 19.53 24.54 7.64
N ALA A 493 20.09 24.40 8.85
CA ALA A 493 20.72 25.51 9.58
C ALA A 493 22.01 26.03 8.90
N THR A 494 22.77 25.14 8.28
CA THR A 494 24.06 25.47 7.64
C THR A 494 23.84 25.95 6.21
N ALA A 495 23.11 25.17 5.43
CA ALA A 495 22.91 25.38 4.00
C ALA A 495 21.94 26.54 3.72
N GLY A 496 20.98 26.75 4.62
CA GLY A 496 19.81 27.59 4.37
C GLY A 496 18.87 26.95 3.35
N LYS A 497 17.74 27.62 3.10
CA LYS A 497 16.74 27.16 2.13
C LYS A 497 17.34 27.16 0.71
N PHE A 498 17.18 26.05 -0.02
CA PHE A 498 17.45 26.00 -1.45
C PHE A 498 16.55 27.02 -2.18
N PRO A 499 17.00 27.69 -3.26
CA PRO A 499 16.20 28.71 -3.93
C PRO A 499 14.84 28.17 -4.39
N ASP A 500 13.75 28.88 -4.06
CA ASP A 500 12.39 28.54 -4.52
C ASP A 500 12.22 28.72 -6.04
N GLU A 501 12.98 29.65 -6.62
CA GLU A 501 13.06 29.91 -8.06
C GLU A 501 14.52 29.73 -8.53
N PRO A 502 14.97 28.48 -8.73
CA PRO A 502 16.37 28.19 -9.02
C PRO A 502 16.74 28.58 -10.44
N ASP A 503 17.41 29.72 -10.60
CA ASP A 503 18.14 30.09 -11.81
C ASP A 503 19.64 29.75 -11.68
N ARG A 504 20.39 29.80 -12.78
CA ARG A 504 21.82 29.43 -12.76
C ARG A 504 22.61 30.25 -11.73
N THR A 505 22.36 31.55 -11.65
CA THR A 505 23.08 32.46 -10.75
C THR A 505 22.75 32.16 -9.29
N THR A 506 21.48 31.99 -8.95
CA THR A 506 21.05 31.71 -7.57
C THR A 506 21.51 30.33 -7.10
N VAL A 507 21.48 29.33 -7.98
CA VAL A 507 22.02 28.00 -7.68
C VAL A 507 23.55 28.02 -7.52
N ASP A 508 24.29 28.71 -8.39
CA ASP A 508 25.75 28.85 -8.26
C ASP A 508 26.16 29.56 -6.95
N GLN A 509 25.43 30.59 -6.55
CA GLN A 509 25.62 31.28 -5.28
C GLN A 509 25.32 30.35 -4.08
N TYR A 510 24.25 29.55 -4.17
CA TYR A 510 23.89 28.58 -3.14
C TYR A 510 25.00 27.52 -2.96
N VAL A 511 25.45 26.91 -4.06
CA VAL A 511 26.54 25.92 -4.07
C VAL A 511 27.82 26.53 -3.49
N SER A 512 28.19 27.75 -3.91
CA SER A 512 29.39 28.44 -3.43
C SER A 512 29.34 28.72 -1.92
N ARG A 513 28.20 29.20 -1.43
CA ARG A 513 27.99 29.44 0.02
C ARG A 513 28.07 28.14 0.81
N LEU A 514 27.50 27.05 0.28
CA LEU A 514 27.54 25.75 0.92
C LEU A 514 28.97 25.24 1.04
N LYS A 515 29.78 25.35 -0.04
CA LYS A 515 31.22 25.02 -0.01
C LYS A 515 31.99 25.81 1.05
N GLN A 516 31.71 27.11 1.20
CA GLN A 516 32.38 27.96 2.19
C GLN A 516 32.02 27.61 3.64
N LYS A 517 30.78 27.18 3.89
CA LYS A 517 30.29 26.86 5.24
C LYS A 517 30.64 25.46 5.71
N LEU A 518 30.92 24.53 4.80
CA LEU A 518 31.32 23.18 5.16
C LEU A 518 32.78 23.22 5.65
N PRO A 519 33.07 22.70 6.85
CA PRO A 519 34.43 22.72 7.38
C PRO A 519 35.36 21.93 6.46
N SER A 520 36.51 22.53 6.11
CA SER A 520 37.65 21.85 5.49
C SER A 520 38.22 20.84 6.49
N LYS A 521 37.64 19.63 6.50
CA LYS A 521 38.18 18.49 7.25
C LYS A 521 39.22 17.80 6.40
#